data_AF-A0A9D1ZIT3-F1
#
_entry.id   AF-A0A9D1ZIT3-F1
#
_cell.length_a   1.000
_cell.length_b   1.000
_cell.length_c   1.000
_cell.angle_alpha   90.00
_cell.angle_beta   90.00
_cell.angle_gamma   90.00
#
_symmetry.space_group_name_H-M   'P 1'
#
loop_
_entity.id
_entity.type
_entity.pdbx_description
1 polymer ?
#
loop_
_entity_poly.entity_id
_entity_poly.type
_entity_poly.pdbx_seq_one_letter_code
_entity_poly.pdbx_strand_id
1 'polypeptide(L)'
;MKLINLGSHTLQEVNNFRFRPTRIDHLLELAAFLPVLANWIYILYRYREAGGDLPSELYASGVTALIIFLLLGVTGYCPLRYINFPFRVGRHNVAYQCALALRMIRVLNILSSLHFLFISLSIYHPWAYIGKAVSLGLLTLVLVGYMVLAWRHK
;
A
#
# COMPACT_ATOMS: atom_id res chain seq x y z
N MET A 1 5.90 1.19 22.35
CA MET A 1 6.36 1.82 21.09
C MET A 1 5.19 1.88 20.11
N LYS A 2 4.86 3.06 19.59
CA LYS A 2 3.80 3.27 18.58
C LYS A 2 4.46 3.25 17.21
N LEU A 3 3.92 2.48 16.26
CA LEU A 3 4.62 2.16 15.00
C LEU A 3 4.28 3.12 13.84
N ILE A 4 3.10 3.73 13.82
CA ILE A 4 2.65 4.55 12.68
C ILE A 4 1.99 5.84 13.18
N ASN A 5 2.55 6.99 12.79
CA ASN A 5 2.06 8.31 13.18
C ASN A 5 1.34 9.00 12.01
N LEU A 6 0.00 8.94 11.94
CA LEU A 6 -0.78 9.70 10.95
C LEU A 6 -1.32 11.04 11.54
N GLY A 7 -1.00 11.41 12.79
CA GLY A 7 -1.47 12.65 13.42
C GLY A 7 -1.30 12.77 14.94
N SER A 8 -1.84 13.84 15.54
CA SER A 8 -1.63 14.20 16.95
C SER A 8 -2.57 13.51 17.94
N HIS A 9 -3.60 12.78 17.47
CA HIS A 9 -4.64 12.22 18.32
C HIS A 9 -4.54 10.70 18.45
N THR A 10 -4.57 10.23 19.69
CA THR A 10 -4.50 8.81 20.06
C THR A 10 -5.84 8.30 20.59
N LEU A 11 -6.24 7.11 20.12
CA LEU A 11 -7.33 6.31 20.70
C LEU A 11 -6.88 5.74 22.05
N GLN A 12 -6.92 6.54 23.12
CA GLN A 12 -6.58 6.07 24.47
C GLN A 12 -7.71 5.26 25.14
N GLU A 13 -8.96 5.39 24.70
CA GLU A 13 -10.11 4.76 25.39
C GLU A 13 -10.69 3.49 24.76
N VAL A 14 -10.36 3.18 23.49
CA VAL A 14 -10.95 2.02 22.80
C VAL A 14 -9.94 0.86 22.79
N ASN A 15 -9.70 0.31 23.97
CA ASN A 15 -8.89 -0.89 24.12
C ASN A 15 -9.61 -2.07 23.43
N ASN A 16 -9.00 -2.65 22.40
CA ASN A 16 -9.38 -3.89 21.71
C ASN A 16 -10.40 -3.81 20.57
N PHE A 17 -10.50 -2.70 19.83
CA PHE A 17 -11.14 -2.80 18.52
C PHE A 17 -10.20 -3.53 17.54
N ARG A 18 -10.50 -4.81 17.26
CA ARG A 18 -9.90 -5.54 16.15
C ARG A 18 -10.86 -5.45 14.99
N PHE A 19 -10.49 -4.71 13.95
CA PHE A 19 -11.29 -4.68 12.73
C PHE A 19 -11.23 -6.06 12.07
N ARG A 20 -12.38 -6.70 11.89
CA ARG A 20 -12.45 -8.00 11.21
C ARG A 20 -12.42 -7.73 9.71
N PRO A 21 -11.43 -8.24 8.96
CA PRO A 21 -11.35 -8.02 7.52
C PRO A 21 -12.60 -8.58 6.84
N THR A 22 -13.13 -7.79 5.92
CA THR A 22 -14.30 -8.13 5.11
C THR A 22 -13.89 -8.91 3.84
N ARG A 23 -14.85 -9.43 3.06
CA ARG A 23 -14.50 -10.09 1.78
C ARG A 23 -13.84 -9.13 0.78
N ILE A 24 -14.23 -7.86 0.81
CA ILE A 24 -13.65 -6.79 -0.02
C ILE A 24 -12.18 -6.59 0.31
N ASP A 25 -11.85 -6.66 1.60
CA ASP A 25 -10.50 -6.51 2.11
C ASP A 25 -9.55 -7.57 1.55
N HIS A 26 -9.97 -8.84 1.51
CA HIS A 26 -9.20 -9.92 0.88
C HIS A 26 -9.11 -9.78 -0.64
N LEU A 27 -10.15 -9.27 -1.30
CA LEU A 27 -10.10 -9.00 -2.75
C LEU A 27 -9.04 -7.93 -3.07
N LEU A 28 -8.94 -6.88 -2.24
CA LEU A 28 -7.93 -5.84 -2.40
C LEU A 28 -6.52 -6.36 -2.14
N GLU A 29 -6.34 -7.29 -1.18
CA GLU A 29 -5.06 -7.97 -0.97
C GLU A 29 -4.65 -8.82 -2.17
N LEU A 30 -5.59 -9.58 -2.73
CA LEU A 30 -5.35 -10.36 -3.95
C LEU A 30 -5.00 -9.43 -5.14
N ALA A 31 -5.70 -8.31 -5.26
CA ALA A 31 -5.41 -7.31 -6.28
C ALA A 31 -4.01 -6.69 -6.13
N ALA A 32 -3.51 -6.53 -4.90
CA ALA A 32 -2.14 -6.06 -4.65
C ALA A 32 -1.09 -7.15 -4.91
N PHE A 33 -1.44 -8.42 -4.70
CA PHE A 33 -0.54 -9.54 -4.97
C PHE A 33 -0.27 -9.75 -6.47
N LEU A 34 -1.27 -9.52 -7.32
CA LEU A 34 -1.15 -9.73 -8.77
C LEU A 34 0.01 -8.96 -9.41
N PRO A 35 0.18 -7.63 -9.19
CA PRO A 35 1.34 -6.90 -9.70
C PRO A 35 2.68 -7.40 -9.16
N VAL A 36 2.75 -7.82 -7.90
CA VAL A 36 3.98 -8.37 -7.31
C VAL A 36 4.37 -9.67 -8.00
N LEU A 37 3.39 -10.57 -8.20
CA LEU A 37 3.60 -11.83 -8.92
C LEU A 37 4.04 -11.55 -10.36
N ALA A 38 3.35 -10.66 -11.07
CA ALA A 38 3.69 -10.27 -12.42
C ALA A 38 5.12 -9.71 -12.52
N ASN A 39 5.54 -8.91 -11.54
CA ASN A 39 6.87 -8.34 -11.48
C ASN A 39 7.94 -9.44 -11.34
N TRP A 40 7.73 -10.41 -10.44
CA TRP A 40 8.64 -11.54 -10.28
C TRP A 40 8.68 -12.45 -11.51
N ILE A 41 7.53 -12.73 -12.14
CA ILE A 41 7.47 -13.48 -13.41
C ILE A 41 8.27 -12.75 -14.49
N TYR A 42 8.12 -11.42 -14.59
CA TYR A 42 8.87 -10.61 -15.54
C TYR A 42 10.38 -10.66 -15.28
N ILE A 43 10.82 -10.52 -14.03
CA ILE A 43 12.23 -10.64 -13.65
C ILE A 43 12.78 -12.03 -14.03
N LEU A 44 12.05 -13.11 -13.72
CA LEU A 44 12.46 -14.48 -14.05
C LEU A 44 12.54 -14.72 -15.57
N TYR A 45 11.59 -14.18 -16.32
CA TYR A 45 11.60 -14.22 -17.78
C TYR A 45 12.86 -13.55 -18.33
N ARG A 46 13.18 -12.33 -17.85
CA ARG A 46 14.37 -11.58 -18.29
C ARG A 46 15.68 -12.21 -17.81
N TYR A 47 15.69 -12.81 -16.62
CA TYR A 47 16.82 -13.58 -16.11
C TYR A 47 17.20 -14.72 -17.07
N ARG A 48 16.19 -15.44 -17.55
CA ARG A 48 16.38 -16.54 -18.50
C ARG A 48 16.84 -16.06 -19.87
N GLU A 49 16.29 -14.97 -20.39
CA GLU A 49 16.73 -14.39 -21.66
C GLU A 49 18.16 -13.83 -21.61
N ALA A 50 18.54 -13.20 -20.50
CA ALA A 50 19.84 -12.56 -20.34
C ALA A 50 20.96 -13.51 -19.85
N GLY A 51 20.68 -14.81 -19.71
CA GLY A 51 21.67 -15.79 -19.26
C GLY A 51 22.18 -15.57 -17.83
N GLY A 52 21.40 -14.88 -17.00
CA GLY A 52 21.71 -14.60 -15.60
C GLY A 52 22.27 -13.21 -15.29
N ASP A 53 22.59 -12.41 -16.32
CA ASP A 53 23.06 -11.04 -16.13
C ASP A 53 21.90 -10.04 -16.20
N LEU A 54 21.44 -9.58 -15.05
CA LEU A 54 20.31 -8.67 -14.92
C LEU A 54 20.74 -7.38 -14.21
N PRO A 55 20.20 -6.22 -14.61
CA PRO A 55 20.44 -4.97 -13.90
C PRO A 55 20.04 -5.10 -12.42
N SER A 56 20.89 -4.60 -11.52
CA SER A 56 20.62 -4.60 -10.07
C SER A 56 19.31 -3.90 -9.71
N GLU A 57 18.93 -2.90 -10.51
CA GLU A 57 17.66 -2.17 -10.38
C GLU A 57 16.42 -3.07 -10.50
N LEU A 58 16.48 -4.13 -11.35
CA LEU A 58 15.38 -5.06 -11.55
C LEU A 58 15.18 -5.98 -10.33
N TYR A 59 16.27 -6.42 -9.72
CA TYR A 59 16.22 -7.18 -8.47
C TYR A 59 15.75 -6.28 -7.31
N ALA A 60 16.28 -5.06 -7.25
CA ALA A 60 15.89 -4.09 -6.24
C ALA A 60 14.39 -3.77 -6.32
N SER A 61 13.82 -3.57 -7.51
CA SER A 61 12.38 -3.34 -7.67
C SER A 61 11.55 -4.55 -7.24
N GLY A 62 11.95 -5.77 -7.59
CA GLY A 62 11.27 -7.01 -7.19
C GLY A 62 11.24 -7.23 -5.68
N VAL A 63 12.41 -7.11 -5.04
CA VAL A 63 12.54 -7.25 -3.58
C VAL A 63 11.81 -6.13 -2.85
N THR A 64 11.97 -4.88 -3.29
CA THR A 64 11.31 -3.73 -2.67
C THR A 64 9.79 -3.83 -2.79
N ALA A 65 9.27 -4.27 -3.94
CA ALA A 65 7.84 -4.53 -4.12
C ALA A 65 7.32 -5.57 -3.12
N LEU A 66 8.04 -6.67 -2.93
CA LEU A 66 7.66 -7.73 -2.00
C LEU A 66 7.69 -7.26 -0.54
N ILE A 67 8.73 -6.52 -0.15
CA ILE A 67 8.85 -5.96 1.20
C ILE A 67 7.69 -4.99 1.48
N ILE A 68 7.42 -4.06 0.55
CA ILE A 68 6.34 -3.08 0.71
C ILE A 68 4.97 -3.76 0.72
N PHE A 69 4.77 -4.76 -0.13
CA PHE A 69 3.54 -5.55 -0.16
C PHE A 69 3.27 -6.23 1.19
N LEU A 70 4.28 -6.87 1.76
CA LEU A 70 4.17 -7.52 3.07
C LEU A 70 3.97 -6.50 4.19
N LEU A 71 4.71 -5.40 4.17
CA LEU A 71 4.63 -4.36 5.21
C LEU A 71 3.25 -3.69 5.23
N LEU A 72 2.72 -3.32 4.06
CA LEU A 72 1.38 -2.75 3.91
C LEU A 72 0.28 -3.79 4.12
N GLY A 73 0.51 -5.05 3.75
CA GLY A 73 -0.40 -6.17 4.02
C GLY A 73 -0.55 -6.41 5.52
N VAL A 74 0.55 -6.60 6.25
CA VAL A 74 0.56 -6.87 7.70
C VAL A 74 0.00 -5.69 8.49
N THR A 75 0.28 -4.45 8.09
CA THR A 75 -0.30 -3.27 8.75
C THR A 75 -1.82 -3.22 8.66
N GLY A 76 -2.43 -3.83 7.65
CA GLY A 76 -3.88 -4.04 7.57
C GLY A 76 -4.46 -4.94 8.68
N TYR A 77 -3.62 -5.73 9.35
CA TYR A 77 -3.97 -6.64 10.45
C TYR A 77 -3.46 -6.18 11.81
N CYS A 78 -2.64 -5.11 11.85
CA CYS A 78 -2.11 -4.57 13.10
C CYS A 78 -3.21 -3.97 13.98
N PRO A 79 -3.15 -4.17 15.31
CA PRO A 79 -4.12 -3.56 16.20
C PRO A 79 -3.97 -2.03 16.20
N LEU A 80 -5.11 -1.34 16.18
CA LEU A 80 -5.25 0.12 16.05
C LEU A 80 -4.51 0.94 17.11
N ARG A 81 -4.05 0.29 18.19
CA ARG A 81 -3.21 0.90 19.23
C ARG A 81 -1.88 1.44 18.71
N TYR A 82 -1.43 0.97 17.54
CA TYR A 82 -0.18 1.39 16.92
C TYR A 82 -0.33 2.50 15.87
N ILE A 83 -1.55 2.98 15.59
CA ILE A 83 -1.86 3.99 14.57
C ILE A 83 -2.34 5.27 15.26
N ASN A 84 -1.62 6.38 15.09
CA ASN A 84 -2.16 7.71 15.43
C ASN A 84 -3.00 8.23 14.27
N PHE A 85 -4.10 8.94 14.54
CA PHE A 85 -4.99 9.48 13.51
C PHE A 85 -4.78 11.00 13.33
N PRO A 86 -4.96 11.54 12.09
CA PRO A 86 -4.83 12.97 11.80
C PRO A 86 -5.83 13.84 12.55
N PHE A 87 -7.00 13.29 12.90
CA PHE A 87 -8.09 14.02 13.54
C PHE A 87 -8.56 13.32 14.83
N ARG A 88 -9.21 14.09 15.71
CA ARG A 88 -9.67 13.62 17.02
C ARG A 88 -10.79 12.59 16.84
N VAL A 89 -10.48 11.32 17.05
CA VAL A 89 -11.44 10.22 16.86
C VAL A 89 -12.37 10.11 18.08
N GLY A 90 -13.66 10.46 17.92
CA GLY A 90 -14.71 10.23 18.93
C GLY A 90 -15.36 8.86 18.78
N ARG A 91 -15.98 8.32 19.87
CA ARG A 91 -16.59 6.98 19.90
C ARG A 91 -17.59 6.69 18.77
N HIS A 92 -18.27 7.71 18.24
CA HIS A 92 -19.22 7.56 17.12
C HIS A 92 -18.55 7.43 15.73
N ASN A 93 -17.33 7.97 15.55
CA ASN A 93 -16.64 8.02 14.25
C ASN A 93 -15.46 7.02 14.14
N VAL A 94 -15.10 6.32 15.22
CA VAL A 94 -13.96 5.38 15.26
C VAL A 94 -14.05 4.32 14.17
N ALA A 95 -15.22 3.69 14.03
CA ALA A 95 -15.40 2.60 13.08
C ALA A 95 -15.20 3.07 11.63
N TYR A 96 -15.70 4.27 11.30
CA TYR A 96 -15.59 4.84 9.96
C TYR A 96 -14.16 5.25 9.62
N GLN A 97 -13.49 5.98 10.53
CA GLN A 97 -12.10 6.41 10.32
C GLN A 97 -11.13 5.22 10.28
N CYS A 98 -11.38 4.19 11.07
CA CYS A 98 -10.63 2.93 11.03
C CYS A 98 -10.83 2.20 9.68
N ALA A 99 -12.08 2.01 9.24
CA ALA A 99 -12.36 1.37 7.98
C ALA A 99 -11.75 2.15 6.80
N LEU A 100 -11.80 3.48 6.85
CA LEU A 100 -11.21 4.36 5.85
C LEU A 100 -9.68 4.24 5.81
N ALA A 101 -9.00 4.26 6.96
CA ALA A 101 -7.55 4.12 7.03
C ALA A 101 -7.07 2.74 6.54
N LEU A 102 -7.77 1.66 6.91
CA LEU A 102 -7.45 0.31 6.46
C LEU A 102 -7.65 0.16 4.94
N ARG A 103 -8.76 0.69 4.40
CA ARG A 103 -8.99 0.69 2.95
C ARG A 103 -7.95 1.53 2.21
N MET A 104 -7.54 2.67 2.77
CA MET A 104 -6.46 3.48 2.22
C MET A 104 -5.15 2.68 2.15
N ILE A 105 -4.74 2.01 3.24
CA ILE A 105 -3.52 1.19 3.25
C ILE A 105 -3.57 0.11 2.17
N ARG A 106 -4.73 -0.55 1.99
CA ARG A 106 -4.91 -1.56 0.95
C ARG A 106 -4.80 -0.98 -0.46
N VAL A 107 -5.41 0.18 -0.71
CA VAL A 107 -5.32 0.88 -2.01
C VAL A 107 -3.88 1.34 -2.28
N LEU A 108 -3.20 1.89 -1.26
CA LEU A 108 -1.79 2.23 -1.34
C LEU A 108 -0.95 1.00 -1.68
N ASN A 109 -1.25 -0.15 -1.10
CA ASN A 109 -0.54 -1.39 -1.39
C ASN A 109 -0.67 -1.81 -2.86
N ILE A 110 -1.89 -1.72 -3.44
CA ILE A 110 -2.13 -2.00 -4.86
C ILE A 110 -1.30 -1.05 -5.73
N LEU A 111 -1.41 0.26 -5.48
CA LEU A 111 -0.75 1.28 -6.28
C LEU A 111 0.78 1.22 -6.16
N SER A 112 1.32 0.95 -4.96
CA SER A 112 2.75 0.74 -4.76
C SER A 112 3.24 -0.49 -5.51
N SER A 113 2.52 -1.61 -5.41
CA SER A 113 2.87 -2.85 -6.13
C SER A 113 2.87 -2.64 -7.65
N LEU A 114 1.88 -1.89 -8.17
CA LEU A 114 1.80 -1.53 -9.58
C LEU A 114 2.93 -0.55 -9.99
N HIS A 115 3.30 0.38 -9.12
CA HIS A 115 4.39 1.32 -9.36
C HIS A 115 5.73 0.57 -9.55
N PHE A 116 6.03 -0.41 -8.70
CA PHE A 116 7.25 -1.22 -8.86
C PHE A 116 7.24 -2.10 -10.10
N LEU A 117 6.08 -2.64 -10.50
CA LEU A 117 5.94 -3.32 -11.78
C LEU A 117 6.30 -2.40 -12.96
N PHE A 118 5.80 -1.16 -12.95
CA PHE A 118 6.14 -0.19 -13.99
C PHE A 118 7.59 0.27 -13.94
N ILE A 119 8.22 0.32 -12.77
CA ILE A 119 9.67 0.55 -12.67
C ILE A 119 10.42 -0.54 -13.43
N SER A 120 10.13 -1.81 -13.17
CA SER A 120 10.79 -2.93 -13.85
C SER A 120 10.56 -2.91 -15.36
N LEU A 121 9.32 -2.61 -15.80
CA LEU A 121 8.99 -2.50 -17.22
C LEU A 121 9.70 -1.30 -17.87
N SER A 122 9.86 -0.19 -17.18
CA SER A 122 10.46 1.04 -17.73
C SER A 122 11.93 0.89 -18.11
N ILE A 123 12.62 -0.11 -17.56
CA ILE A 123 14.01 -0.40 -17.91
C ILE A 123 14.14 -0.88 -19.37
N TYR A 124 13.16 -1.61 -19.87
CA TYR A 124 13.19 -2.17 -21.23
C TYR A 124 12.12 -1.59 -22.16
N HIS A 125 11.09 -0.94 -21.62
CA HIS A 125 9.95 -0.45 -22.39
C HIS A 125 9.66 1.03 -22.12
N PRO A 126 9.82 1.92 -23.12
CA PRO A 126 9.64 3.36 -22.92
C PRO A 126 8.19 3.75 -22.61
N TRP A 127 7.19 2.98 -23.06
CA TRP A 127 5.79 3.25 -22.74
C TRP A 127 5.50 3.12 -21.23
N ALA A 128 6.28 2.31 -20.50
CA ALA A 128 6.08 2.09 -19.07
C ALA A 128 6.48 3.30 -18.21
N TYR A 129 7.22 4.28 -18.76
CA TYR A 129 7.47 5.55 -18.07
C TYR A 129 6.17 6.30 -17.76
N ILE A 130 5.18 6.24 -18.67
CA ILE A 130 3.86 6.85 -18.46
C ILE A 130 3.16 6.15 -17.29
N GLY A 131 3.16 4.81 -17.25
CA GLY A 131 2.58 4.03 -16.16
C GLY A 131 3.25 4.31 -14.80
N LYS A 132 4.57 4.45 -14.79
CA LYS A 132 5.34 4.84 -13.60
C LYS A 132 4.94 6.24 -13.09
N ALA A 133 4.79 7.22 -13.98
CA ALA A 133 4.38 8.57 -13.61
C ALA A 133 2.93 8.62 -13.11
N VAL A 134 2.01 7.94 -13.80
CA VAL A 134 0.59 7.88 -13.42
C VAL A 134 0.40 7.20 -12.06
N SER A 135 1.07 6.07 -11.83
CA SER A 135 1.01 5.38 -10.53
C SER A 135 1.52 6.25 -9.37
N LEU A 136 2.59 7.02 -9.59
CA LEU A 136 3.09 7.98 -8.61
C LEU A 136 2.08 9.10 -8.33
N GLY A 137 1.46 9.65 -9.37
CA GLY A 137 0.40 10.66 -9.23
C GLY A 137 -0.85 10.14 -8.52
N LEU A 138 -1.21 8.87 -8.74
CA LEU A 138 -2.32 8.24 -8.03
C LEU A 138 -1.99 8.01 -6.55
N LEU A 139 -0.75 7.62 -6.22
CA LEU A 139 -0.31 7.47 -4.82
C LEU A 139 -0.45 8.78 -4.04
N THR A 140 -0.03 9.91 -4.62
CA THR A 140 -0.18 11.22 -3.97
C THR A 140 -1.65 11.63 -3.85
N LEU A 141 -2.45 11.38 -4.89
CA LEU A 141 -3.87 11.69 -4.88
C LEU A 141 -4.63 10.87 -3.81
N VAL A 142 -4.30 9.60 -3.61
CA VAL A 142 -4.90 8.77 -2.56
C VAL A 142 -4.60 9.32 -1.17
N LEU A 143 -3.38 9.78 -0.92
CA LEU A 143 -3.01 10.40 0.36
C LEU A 143 -3.76 11.72 0.59
N VAL A 144 -3.85 12.59 -0.44
CA VAL A 144 -4.61 13.84 -0.35
C VAL A 144 -6.09 13.58 -0.16
N GLY A 145 -6.67 12.65 -0.93
CA GLY A 145 -8.07 12.25 -0.84
C GLY A 145 -8.42 11.70 0.53
N TYR A 146 -7.54 10.91 1.14
CA TYR A 146 -7.70 10.46 2.52
C TYR A 146 -7.73 11.62 3.51
N MET A 147 -6.82 12.59 3.40
CA MET A 147 -6.79 13.76 4.28
C MET A 147 -8.08 14.59 4.15
N VAL A 148 -8.59 14.77 2.93
CA VAL A 148 -9.86 15.48 2.67
C VAL A 148 -11.06 14.73 3.25
N LEU A 149 -11.14 13.41 3.05
CA LEU A 149 -12.23 12.58 3.58
C LEU A 149 -12.20 12.51 5.11
N ALA A 150 -11.01 12.39 5.70
CA ALA A 150 -10.81 12.40 7.14
C ALA A 150 -11.20 13.76 7.75
N TRP A 151 -10.99 14.87 7.04
CA TRP A 151 -11.43 16.20 7.45
C TRP A 151 -12.95 16.37 7.38
N ARG A 152 -13.60 15.84 6.32
CA ARG A 152 -15.06 15.94 6.11
C ARG A 152 -15.87 15.13 7.12
N HIS A 153 -15.32 14.02 7.62
CA HIS A 153 -15.94 13.14 8.62
C HIS A 153 -15.35 13.32 10.03
N LYS A 154 -15.04 14.57 10.39
CA LYS A 154 -14.66 14.94 11.76
C LYS A 154 -15.79 14.65 12.74
#